data_AF-A0A382GV56-F1
#
_entry.id   AF-A0A382GV56-F1
#
_cell.length_a   1.000
_cell.length_b   1.000
_cell.length_c   1.000
_cell.angle_alpha   90.00
_cell.angle_beta   90.00
_cell.angle_gamma   90.00
#
_symmetry.space_group_name_H-M   'P 1'
#
loop_
_entity.id
_entity.type
_entity.pdbx_description
1 polymer ?
#
loop_
_entity_poly.entity_id
_entity_poly.type
_entity_poly.pdbx_seq_one_letter_code
_entity_poly.pdbx_strand_id
1 'polypeptide(L)' 'VRSAAIAVGLVLAVLVGVMATRDSGPDRVSAHLVGQPAPPLVGTTIDGEPWDLDAQRGRWVLVNFFSTTCVPCIVEH' A
#
# COMPACT_ATOMS: atom_id res chain seq x y z
N VAL A 1 14.37 -40.86 17.39
CA VAL A 1 14.18 -40.63 15.93
C VAL A 1 12.70 -40.49 15.53
N ARG A 2 11.83 -41.43 15.90
CA ARG A 2 10.41 -41.43 15.51
C ARG A 2 9.61 -40.24 16.07
N SER A 3 9.82 -39.89 17.34
CA SER A 3 9.18 -38.74 17.99
C SER A 3 9.64 -37.39 17.41
N ALA A 4 10.90 -37.29 16.98
CA ALA A 4 11.43 -36.09 16.34
C ALA A 4 10.81 -35.88 14.95
N ALA A 5 10.64 -36.95 14.16
CA ALA A 5 9.98 -36.88 12.86
C ALA A 5 8.51 -36.43 12.96
N ILE A 6 7.79 -36.90 13.99
CA ILE A 6 6.40 -36.48 14.25
C ILE A 6 6.34 -35.00 14.62
N ALA A 7 7.23 -34.54 15.50
CA ALA A 7 7.28 -33.13 15.90
C ALA A 7 7.57 -32.22 14.69
N VAL A 8 8.53 -32.58 13.84
CA VAL A 8 8.85 -31.82 12.62
C VAL A 8 7.67 -31.82 11.64
N GLY A 9 7.00 -32.96 11.45
CA GLY A 9 5.82 -33.06 10.60
C GLY A 9 4.67 -32.19 11.08
N LEU A 10 4.42 -32.14 12.39
CA LEU A 10 3.40 -31.27 12.98
C LEU A 10 3.74 -29.79 12.79
N VAL A 11 5.00 -29.39 13.02
CA VAL A 11 5.45 -28.01 12.80
C VAL A 11 5.28 -27.61 11.34
N LEU A 12 5.65 -28.48 10.40
CA LEU A 12 5.47 -28.21 8.97
C LEU A 12 3.99 -28.11 8.59
N ALA A 13 3.13 -29.00 9.10
CA ALA A 13 1.70 -28.94 8.84
C ALA A 13 1.07 -27.65 9.38
N VAL A 14 1.49 -27.20 10.57
CA VAL A 14 1.06 -25.91 11.15
C VAL A 14 1.54 -24.75 10.30
N LEU A 15 2.81 -24.73 9.89
CA LEU A 15 3.36 -23.67 9.04
C LEU A 15 2.63 -23.58 7.69
N VAL A 16 2.37 -24.72 7.05
CA VAL A 16 1.60 -24.77 5.80
C VAL A 16 0.17 -24.28 6.02
N GLY A 17 -0.49 -24.70 7.12
CA GLY A 17 -1.81 -24.22 7.48
C GLY A 17 -1.83 -22.70 7.63
N VAL A 18 -0.91 -22.14 8.41
CA VAL A 18 -0.78 -20.69 8.62
C VAL A 18 -0.56 -19.94 7.31
N MET A 19 0.32 -20.44 6.44
CA MET A 19 0.59 -19.78 5.15
C MET A 19 -0.59 -19.88 4.18
N ALA A 20 -1.30 -21.01 4.17
CA ALA A 20 -2.46 -21.22 3.29
C ALA A 20 -3.68 -20.41 3.72
N THR A 21 -3.84 -20.15 5.02
CA THR A 21 -5.00 -19.42 5.57
C THR A 21 -4.70 -17.97 5.93
N ARG A 22 -3.46 -17.49 5.75
CA ARG A 22 -3.20 -16.06 5.99
C ARG A 22 -3.99 -15.25 4.97
N ASP A 23 -4.70 -14.24 5.44
CA ASP A 23 -5.18 -13.19 4.56
C ASP A 23 -3.95 -12.58 3.88
N SER A 24 -3.90 -12.66 2.55
CA SER A 24 -2.95 -11.88 1.80
C SER A 24 -3.26 -10.42 2.12
N GLY A 25 -2.31 -9.70 2.73
CA GLY A 25 -2.51 -8.33 3.24
C GLY A 25 -3.23 -7.42 2.24
N PRO A 26 -3.90 -6.37 2.75
CA PRO A 26 -5.13 -5.81 2.22
C PRO A 26 -5.22 -5.94 0.71
N ASP A 27 -6.09 -6.86 0.28
CA ASP A 27 -6.54 -6.96 -1.09
C ASP A 27 -6.75 -5.55 -1.61
N ARG A 28 -6.01 -5.26 -2.68
CA ARG A 28 -5.91 -3.98 -3.39
C ARG A 28 -7.20 -3.19 -3.21
N VAL A 29 -7.12 -2.04 -2.53
CA VAL A 29 -8.20 -1.04 -2.55
C VAL A 29 -8.45 -0.77 -4.03
N SER A 30 -9.53 -1.33 -4.55
CA SER A 30 -9.98 -1.12 -5.92
C SER A 30 -10.69 0.22 -5.97
N ALA A 31 -9.93 1.28 -5.68
CA ALA A 31 -10.29 2.64 -6.04
C ALA A 31 -10.10 2.76 -7.56
N HIS A 32 -10.94 2.07 -8.34
CA HIS A 32 -11.03 2.30 -9.78
C HIS A 32 -11.72 3.65 -10.00
N LEU A 33 -11.00 4.73 -9.73
CA LEU A 33 -11.45 6.12 -9.86
C LEU A 33 -11.21 6.66 -11.28
N VAL A 34 -10.84 5.79 -12.22
CA VAL A 34 -10.63 6.18 -13.61
C VAL A 34 -11.96 6.63 -14.21
N GLY A 35 -11.97 7.83 -14.80
CA GLY A 35 -13.17 8.46 -15.34
C GLY A 35 -14.06 9.15 -14.30
N GLN A 36 -13.74 9.03 -13.00
CA GLN A 36 -14.40 9.80 -11.95
C GLN A 36 -13.70 11.14 -11.73
N PRO A 37 -14.41 12.17 -11.24
CA PRO A 37 -13.76 13.37 -10.74
C PRO A 37 -12.71 13.03 -9.68
N ALA A 38 -11.54 13.67 -9.76
CA ALA A 38 -10.54 13.55 -8.71
C ALA A 38 -11.13 14.05 -7.37
N PRO A 39 -10.90 13.35 -6.25
CA PRO A 39 -11.32 13.83 -4.94
C PRO A 39 -10.69 15.21 -4.62
N PRO A 40 -11.38 16.07 -3.83
CA PRO A 40 -10.82 17.34 -3.42
C PRO A 40 -9.49 17.15 -2.69
N LEU A 41 -8.47 17.88 -3.11
CA LEU A 41 -7.17 17.95 -2.44
C LEU A 41 -6.85 19.42 -2.20
N VAL A 42 -7.06 19.85 -0.96
CA VAL A 42 -6.81 21.20 -0.48
C VAL A 42 -5.93 21.11 0.75
N GLY A 43 -4.90 21.93 0.81
CA GLY A 43 -3.97 21.91 1.93
C GLY A 43 -2.99 23.08 1.91
N THR A 44 -1.97 22.96 2.76
CA THR A 44 -0.86 23.91 2.81
C THR A 44 0.40 23.19 2.34
N THR A 45 1.19 23.83 1.48
CA THR A 45 2.49 23.30 1.04
C THR A 45 3.48 23.30 2.20
N ILE A 46 4.63 22.64 2.01
CA ILE A 46 5.72 22.66 2.99
C ILE A 46 6.30 24.07 3.20
N ASP A 47 6.14 24.96 2.21
CA ASP A 47 6.55 26.36 2.26
C ASP A 47 5.51 27.27 2.94
N GLY A 48 4.36 26.71 3.36
CA GLY A 48 3.31 27.44 4.05
C GLY A 48 2.25 28.08 3.15
N GLU A 49 2.28 27.80 1.84
CA GLU A 49 1.34 28.39 0.87
C GLU A 49 0.05 27.57 0.76
N PRO A 50 -1.13 28.20 0.60
CA PRO A 50 -2.35 27.48 0.31
C PRO A 50 -2.27 26.81 -1.07
N TRP A 51 -2.73 25.57 -1.15
CA TRP A 51 -2.74 24.79 -2.39
C TRP A 51 -4.08 24.08 -2.58
N ASP A 52 -4.56 24.08 -3.83
CA ASP A 52 -5.82 23.46 -4.24
C ASP A 52 -5.65 22.79 -5.62
N LEU A 53 -6.09 21.53 -5.72
CA LEU A 53 -6.11 20.76 -6.97
C LEU A 53 -7.03 21.38 -8.02
N ASP A 54 -8.15 21.99 -7.61
CA ASP A 54 -9.10 22.61 -8.55
C ASP A 54 -8.51 23.83 -9.25
N ALA A 55 -7.55 24.51 -8.63
CA ALA A 55 -6.80 25.59 -9.25
C ALA A 55 -5.82 25.13 -10.33
N GLN A 56 -5.54 23.81 -10.43
CA GLN A 56 -4.63 23.22 -11.41
C GLN A 56 -5.33 22.67 -12.65
N ARG A 57 -6.62 22.96 -12.84
CA ARG A 57 -7.37 22.53 -14.03
C ARG A 57 -6.76 23.08 -15.32
N GLY A 58 -6.85 22.31 -16.41
CA GLY A 58 -6.29 22.67 -17.72
C GLY A 58 -4.88 22.15 -18.00
N ARG A 59 -4.27 21.44 -17.04
CA ARG A 59 -2.99 20.74 -17.19
C ARG A 59 -3.04 19.35 -16.55
N TRP A 60 -2.12 18.49 -16.96
CA TRP A 60 -1.92 17.20 -16.31
C TRP A 60 -1.25 17.40 -14.94
N VAL A 61 -1.81 16.76 -13.93
CA VAL A 61 -1.29 16.76 -12.55
C VAL A 61 -1.09 15.31 -12.13
N LEU A 62 0.13 14.99 -11.68
CA LEU A 62 0.46 13.70 -11.08
C LEU A 62 0.49 13.86 -9.56
N VAL A 63 -0.34 13.11 -8.85
CA VAL A 63 -0.35 13.09 -7.38
C VAL A 63 0.40 11.85 -6.92
N ASN A 64 1.55 12.04 -6.28
CA ASN A 64 2.38 10.96 -5.72
C ASN A 64 2.24 10.95 -4.20
N PHE A 65 1.84 9.81 -3.64
CA PHE A 65 1.72 9.60 -2.19
C PHE A 65 2.96 8.86 -1.69
N PHE A 66 3.73 9.50 -0.82
CA PHE A 66 4.98 8.94 -0.30
C PHE A 66 5.13 9.16 1.20
N SER A 67 6.16 8.54 1.77
CA SER A 67 6.60 8.73 3.14
C SER A 67 8.12 8.63 3.21
N THR A 68 8.74 9.34 4.17
CA THR A 68 10.20 9.28 4.42
C THR A 68 10.68 7.90 4.85
N THR A 69 9.76 7.02 5.28
CA THR A 69 10.06 5.64 5.69
C THR A 69 9.67 4.59 4.64
N CYS A 70 9.14 5.02 3.49
CA CYS A 70 8.70 4.13 2.41
C CYS A 70 9.89 3.73 1.53
N VAL A 71 10.45 2.54 1.77
CA VAL A 71 11.56 1.99 0.95
C VAL A 71 11.30 2.05 -0.55
N PRO A 72 10.17 1.58 -1.10
CA PRO A 72 9.95 1.67 -2.55
C PRO A 72 9.86 3.12 -3.04
N CYS A 73 9.31 4.05 -2.25
CA CYS A 73 9.26 5.47 -2.60
C CYS A 73 10.66 6.11 -2.63
N ILE A 74 11.56 5.70 -1.72
CA ILE A 74 12.96 6.14 -1.71
C ILE A 74 13.70 5.64 -2.95
N VAL A 75 13.40 4.44 -3.43
CA VAL A 75 14.04 3.88 -4.64
C VAL A 75 13.54 4.56 -5.91
N GLU A 76 12.32 5.08 -5.91
CA GLU A 76 11.72 5.81 -7.05
C GLU A 76 12.39 7.18 -7.30
N HIS A 77 12.98 7.81 -6.27
CA HIS A 77 13.50 9.19 -6.29
C HIS A 77 15.04 9.25 -6.23
#